data_AF-A0A8T6V5F0-F1
#
_entry.id   AF-A0A8T6V5F0-F1
#
_cell.length_a   1.000
_cell.length_b   1.000
_cell.length_c   1.000
_cell.angle_alpha   90.00
_cell.angle_beta   90.00
_cell.angle_gamma   90.00
#
_symmetry.space_group_name_H-M   'P 1'
#
loop_
_entity.id
_entity.type
_entity.pdbx_description
1 polymer ?
#
loop_
_entity_poly.entity_id
_entity_poly.type
_entity_poly.pdbx_seq_one_letter_code
_entity_poly.pdbx_strand_id
1 'polypeptide(L)' 'MKIVKSGEEFIHMLSNGEAMLYEASDDPVNPVKLVKTLSPEEVKKIK' A
#
# COMPACT_ATOMS: atom_id res chain seq x y z
N MET A 1 -17.89 -2.37 -1.58
CA MET A 1 -16.84 -2.66 -2.58
C MET A 1 -16.33 -1.32 -3.10
N LYS A 2 -15.09 -0.94 -2.79
CA LYS A 2 -14.50 0.33 -3.25
C LYS A 2 -13.70 0.03 -4.51
N ILE A 3 -14.00 0.74 -5.59
CA ILE A 3 -13.25 0.65 -6.86
C ILE A 3 -12.09 1.63 -6.72
N VAL A 4 -10.87 1.11 -6.76
CA VAL A 4 -9.62 1.91 -6.76
C VAL A 4 -9.24 2.24 -8.20
N LYS A 5 -8.92 3.50 -8.45
CA LYS A 5 -8.43 3.99 -9.74
C LYS A 5 -6.92 3.81 -9.83
N SER A 6 -6.42 3.67 -11.06
CA SER A 6 -4.99 3.70 -11.33
C SER A 6 -4.36 5.00 -10.83
N GLY A 7 -3.20 4.90 -10.18
CA GLY A 7 -2.52 5.98 -9.46
C GLY A 7 -3.01 6.23 -8.03
N GLU A 8 -4.04 5.52 -7.54
CA GLU A 8 -4.39 5.58 -6.11
C GLU A 8 -3.41 4.74 -5.28
N GLU A 9 -2.89 5.36 -4.23
CA GLU A 9 -2.07 4.71 -3.23
C GLU A 9 -2.92 4.16 -2.08
N PHE A 10 -2.59 2.96 -1.62
CA PHE A 10 -3.24 2.34 -0.46
C PHE A 10 -2.25 1.62 0.44
N ILE A 11 -2.55 1.66 1.72
CA ILE A 11 -1.72 1.10 2.77
C ILE A 11 -2.36 -0.18 3.28
N HIS A 12 -1.61 -1.28 3.22
CA HIS A 12 -2.00 -2.54 3.82
C HIS A 12 -1.27 -2.70 5.16
N MET A 13 -2.00 -2.65 6.27
CA MET A 13 -1.42 -2.92 7.59
C MET A 13 -1.29 -4.42 7.82
N LEU A 14 -0.09 -4.84 8.19
CA LEU A 14 0.22 -6.21 8.53
C LEU A 14 0.00 -6.44 10.03
N SER A 15 -0.34 -7.68 10.40
CA SER A 15 -0.64 -8.05 11.79
C SER A 15 0.54 -7.88 12.76
N ASN A 16 1.77 -7.79 12.24
CA ASN A 16 2.99 -7.55 13.01
C ASN A 16 3.27 -6.05 13.23
N GLY A 17 2.37 -5.16 12.80
CA GLY A 17 2.51 -3.71 12.96
C GLY A 17 3.31 -3.03 11.84
N GLU A 18 3.80 -3.77 10.87
CA GLU A 18 4.34 -3.21 9.62
C GLU A 18 3.21 -2.75 8.70
N ALA A 19 3.55 -1.94 7.70
CA ALA A 19 2.61 -1.60 6.64
C ALA A 19 3.28 -1.63 5.27
N MET A 20 2.52 -1.99 4.24
CA MET A 20 2.98 -1.97 2.86
C MET A 20 2.19 -0.93 2.09
N LEU A 21 2.91 0.00 1.45
CA LEU A 21 2.37 1.01 0.56
C LEU A 21 2.34 0.45 -0.85
N TYR A 22 1.15 0.39 -1.42
CA TYR A 22 0.90 -0.05 -2.78
C TYR A 22 0.31 1.09 -3.61
N GLU A 23 0.61 1.07 -4.90
CA GLU A 23 0.01 1.94 -5.90
C GLU A 23 -0.75 1.09 -6.91
N ALA A 24 -2.00 1.46 -7.18
CA ALA A 24 -2.77 0.85 -8.26
C ALA A 24 -2.18 1.25 -9.61
N SER A 25 -1.97 0.27 -10.50
CA SER A 25 -1.44 0.48 -11.84
C SER A 25 -2.47 0.04 -12.88
N ASP A 26 -2.41 0.64 -14.07
CA ASP A 26 -3.22 0.22 -15.22
C ASP A 26 -2.59 -1.00 -15.93
N ASP A 27 -1.45 -1.47 -15.45
CA ASP A 27 -0.76 -2.64 -15.99
C ASP A 27 -1.58 -3.91 -15.73
N PRO A 28 -2.01 -4.64 -16.78
CA PRO A 28 -2.88 -5.81 -16.63
C PRO A 28 -2.13 -7.04 -16.09
N VAL A 29 -0.81 -7.05 -16.10
CA VAL A 29 0.02 -8.15 -15.58
C VAL A 29 0.34 -7.91 -14.11
N ASN A 30 0.57 -6.67 -13.73
CA ASN A 30 0.84 -6.24 -12.37
C ASN A 30 0.01 -5.01 -11.98
N PRO A 31 -1.29 -5.20 -11.68
CA PRO A 31 -2.23 -4.11 -11.41
C PRO A 31 -1.96 -3.40 -10.08
N VAL A 32 -1.03 -3.90 -9.28
CA VAL A 32 -0.67 -3.33 -7.99
C VAL A 32 0.85 -3.37 -7.81
N LYS A 33 1.47 -2.21 -7.61
CA LYS A 33 2.91 -2.11 -7.41
C LYS A 33 3.22 -1.81 -5.95
N LEU A 34 4.10 -2.61 -5.34
CA LEU A 34 4.66 -2.29 -4.03
C LEU A 34 5.59 -1.08 -4.18
N VAL A 35 5.27 0.01 -3.52
CA VAL A 35 6.07 1.24 -3.51
C VAL A 35 7.08 1.20 -2.37
N LYS A 36 6.62 0.87 -1.15
CA LYS A 36 7.46 0.88 0.05
C LYS A 36 6.92 -0.02 1.14
N THR A 37 7.82 -0.66 1.88
CA THR A 37 7.51 -1.30 3.16
C THR A 37 7.86 -0.35 4.29
N LEU A 38 6.91 -0.15 5.21
CA LEU A 38 7.02 0.68 6.38
C LEU A 38 7.19 -0.21 7.60
N SER A 39 8.30 -0.04 8.30
CA SER A 39 8.53 -0.68 9.60
C SER A 39 7.54 -0.16 10.65
N PRO A 40 7.34 -0.87 11.77
CA PRO A 40 6.35 -0.50 12.77
C PRO A 40 6.63 0.88 13.40
N GLU A 41 7.90 1.29 13.45
CA GLU A 41 8.33 2.60 13.92
C GLU A 41 7.90 3.74 12.98
N GLU A 42 7.93 3.50 11.66
CA GLU A 42 7.48 4.47 10.66
C GLU A 42 5.95 4.57 10.65
N VAL A 43 5.25 3.44 10.79
CA VAL A 43 3.79 3.39 10.91
C VAL A 43 3.31 4.21 12.12
N LYS A 44 4.03 4.16 13.24
CA LYS A 44 3.71 4.97 14.44
C LYS A 44 3.81 6.48 14.20
N LYS A 45 4.65 6.94 13.27
CA LYS A 45 4.81 8.37 12.96
C LYS A 45 3.70 8.92 12.06
N ILE A 46 2.99 8.05 11.35
CA ILE A 46 1.88 8.41 10.45
C ILE A 46 0.55 8.49 11.22
N LYS A 47 0.50 7.93 12.44
CA LYS A 47 -0.72 7.81 13.24
C LYS A 47 -1.03 9.04 14.09
#